data_AF-A0A940INC3-F1
#
_entry.id   AF-A0A940INC3-F1
#
_cell.length_a   1.000
_cell.length_b   1.000
_cell.length_c   1.000
_cell.angle_alpha   90.00
_cell.angle_beta   90.00
_cell.angle_gamma   90.00
#
_symmetry.space_group_name_H-M   'P 1'
#
loop_
_entity.id
_entity.type
_entity.pdbx_description
1 polymer ?
#
loop_
_entity_poly.entity_id
_entity_poly.type
_entity_poly.pdbx_seq_one_letter_code
_entity_poly.pdbx_strand_id
1 'polypeptide(L)'
;LREIEALQRERQPYADEDRAIAGVVLTIGHDGALRVEKGLVRPEDIPAAVVPSENSADAGDAPSPVRPNVTPPTSSTPVPTSDPAATLRKANGISASLADDLRATRQHILRAHLAADFEVAFDAMLYALCEQALGRSYNNEALDISIRPFQAQNREVLHSDTVAQKMLEALEQGLATDWITLEKPENFRAMSALPIAAKQALFAWATGLAVKPQLSSDNRPSPIIEEIGARLDVDVAACWRPTAQNYWGRVNKGHAVATARKLIGDDYAEDRNRERKGDIAAAMERAFAETAGETEGFDAATVVRTTRWLPDGMVFAGAAEAVADMAGEAPETEEGDVSAEDSLSDAESDEPSSLPAFLSEDAA
;
A
#
# COMPACT_ATOMS: atom_id res chain seq x y z
N LEU A 1 31.94 -46.85 -7.61
CA LEU A 1 30.78 -46.17 -6.98
C LEU A 1 30.60 -46.58 -5.51
N ARG A 2 30.38 -47.85 -5.16
CA ARG A 2 30.26 -48.29 -3.74
C ARG A 2 31.51 -48.05 -2.88
N GLU A 3 32.70 -48.10 -3.47
CA GLU A 3 33.97 -47.86 -2.76
C GLU A 3 34.23 -46.37 -2.47
N ILE A 4 33.72 -45.49 -3.33
CA ILE A 4 33.76 -44.03 -3.13
C ILE A 4 32.76 -43.60 -2.05
N GLU A 5 31.56 -44.21 -2.04
CA GLU A 5 30.55 -43.98 -1.00
C GLU A 5 30.95 -44.52 0.37
N ALA A 6 31.74 -45.61 0.43
CA ALA A 6 32.30 -46.13 1.68
C ALA A 6 33.34 -45.17 2.26
N LEU A 7 34.28 -44.68 1.42
CA LEU A 7 35.32 -43.72 1.83
C LEU A 7 34.76 -42.35 2.24
N GLN A 8 33.63 -41.92 1.68
CA GLN A 8 32.92 -40.70 2.08
C GLN A 8 32.16 -40.86 3.40
N ARG A 9 31.72 -42.09 3.74
CA ARG A 9 31.02 -42.39 5.00
C ARG A 9 31.99 -42.59 6.17
N GLU A 10 33.24 -43.00 5.89
CA GLU A 10 34.29 -43.24 6.89
C GLU A 10 35.06 -41.96 7.29
N ARG A 11 34.99 -40.91 6.47
CA ARG A 11 35.43 -39.57 6.89
C ARG A 11 34.35 -38.93 7.75
N GLN A 12 34.43 -39.08 9.06
CA GLN A 12 33.74 -38.20 10.00
C GLN A 12 34.22 -36.77 9.75
N PRO A 13 33.43 -35.87 9.13
CA PRO A 13 33.95 -34.57 8.70
C PRO A 13 34.06 -33.56 9.84
N TYR A 14 33.48 -33.88 11.01
CA TYR A 14 33.35 -32.99 12.15
C TYR A 14 33.70 -33.75 13.42
N ALA A 15 34.49 -33.14 14.31
CA ALA A 15 34.81 -33.70 15.60
C ALA A 15 33.55 -33.80 16.47
N ASP A 16 33.50 -34.73 17.43
CA ASP A 16 32.32 -34.92 18.28
C ASP A 16 31.99 -33.67 19.11
N GLU A 17 33.02 -32.89 19.44
CA GLU A 17 32.92 -31.59 20.12
C GLU A 17 32.19 -30.55 19.25
N ASP A 18 32.47 -30.50 17.95
CA ASP A 18 31.80 -29.58 17.00
C ASP A 18 30.34 -30.00 16.75
N ARG A 19 30.05 -31.31 16.77
CA ARG A 19 28.69 -31.84 16.60
C ARG A 19 27.80 -31.56 17.81
N ALA A 20 28.38 -31.36 18.99
CA ALA A 20 27.64 -31.03 20.21
C ALA A 20 27.11 -29.59 20.21
N ILE A 21 27.79 -28.67 19.50
CA ILE A 21 27.44 -27.24 19.41
C ILE A 21 26.80 -26.85 18.06
N ALA A 22 26.91 -27.70 17.04
CA ALA A 22 26.33 -27.46 15.73
C ALA A 22 24.84 -27.82 15.64
N GLY A 23 24.02 -26.83 15.29
CA GLY A 23 22.62 -26.97 14.96
C GLY A 23 22.33 -27.20 13.48
N VAL A 24 21.06 -27.40 13.18
CA VAL A 24 20.51 -27.52 11.82
C VAL A 24 19.34 -26.56 11.70
N VAL A 25 19.30 -25.81 10.59
CA VAL A 25 18.14 -25.01 10.22
C VAL A 25 17.38 -25.76 9.14
N LEU A 26 16.09 -25.97 9.39
CA LEU A 26 15.15 -26.53 8.43
C LEU A 26 14.34 -25.38 7.85
N THR A 27 14.39 -25.23 6.53
CA THR A 27 13.55 -24.28 5.79
C THR A 27 12.76 -25.05 4.74
N ILE A 28 11.57 -24.56 4.43
CA ILE A 28 10.77 -25.09 3.33
C ILE A 28 10.86 -24.06 2.20
N GLY A 29 11.31 -24.51 1.01
CA GLY A 29 11.40 -23.68 -0.18
C GLY A 29 10.03 -23.31 -0.73
N HIS A 30 9.98 -22.35 -1.66
CA HIS A 30 8.73 -21.89 -2.28
C HIS A 30 7.97 -23.00 -3.05
N ASP A 31 8.66 -24.12 -3.31
CA ASP A 31 8.21 -25.31 -4.04
C ASP A 31 7.73 -26.42 -3.08
N GLY A 32 7.68 -26.13 -1.78
CA GLY A 32 7.37 -27.11 -0.74
C GLY A 32 8.50 -28.09 -0.44
N ALA A 33 9.68 -27.95 -1.06
CA ALA A 33 10.81 -28.83 -0.81
C ALA A 33 11.54 -28.46 0.49
N LEU A 34 11.77 -29.46 1.34
CA LEU A 34 12.52 -29.30 2.59
C LEU A 34 14.01 -29.10 2.30
N ARG A 35 14.56 -27.97 2.74
CA ARG A 35 15.98 -27.64 2.71
C ARG A 35 16.57 -27.72 4.11
N VAL A 36 17.73 -28.35 4.20
CA VAL A 36 18.39 -28.66 5.46
C VAL A 36 19.80 -28.08 5.43
N GLU A 37 20.01 -26.99 6.15
CA GLU A 37 21.32 -26.37 6.31
C GLU A 37 21.92 -26.83 7.64
N LYS A 38 23.05 -27.55 7.57
CA LYS A 38 23.72 -28.19 8.71
C LYS A 38 25.05 -27.51 9.00
N GLY A 39 25.49 -27.56 10.25
CA GLY A 39 26.81 -27.06 10.65
C GLY A 39 26.81 -25.60 11.12
N LEU A 40 25.64 -25.08 11.52
CA LEU A 40 25.50 -23.73 12.04
C LEU A 40 25.66 -23.76 13.56
N VAL A 41 26.63 -23.03 14.09
CA VAL A 41 26.89 -22.90 15.55
C VAL A 41 26.33 -21.56 16.02
N ARG A 42 25.72 -21.52 17.21
CA ARG A 42 25.22 -20.27 17.78
C ARG A 42 26.38 -19.33 18.10
N PRO A 43 26.24 -18.00 17.92
CA PRO A 43 27.32 -17.05 18.18
C PRO A 43 27.93 -17.17 19.58
N GLU A 44 27.11 -17.49 20.58
CA GLU A 44 27.51 -17.70 21.97
C GLU A 44 28.34 -18.98 22.22
N ASP A 45 28.29 -19.96 21.32
CA ASP A 45 28.93 -21.28 21.48
C ASP A 45 30.20 -21.44 20.61
N ILE A 46 30.66 -20.37 19.95
CA ILE A 46 31.87 -20.39 19.12
C ILE A 46 33.13 -20.39 20.02
N PRO A 47 34.02 -21.39 19.94
CA PRO A 47 35.24 -21.42 20.76
C PRO A 47 36.17 -20.23 20.46
N ALA A 48 36.67 -19.55 21.49
CA ALA A 48 37.63 -18.47 21.33
C ALA A 48 38.98 -19.00 20.83
N ALA A 49 39.53 -18.39 19.78
CA ALA A 49 40.80 -18.79 19.19
C ALA A 49 41.97 -18.60 20.19
N VAL A 50 42.78 -19.65 20.38
CA VAL A 50 44.00 -19.60 21.19
C VAL A 50 45.11 -18.92 20.38
N VAL A 51 45.58 -17.77 20.85
CA VAL A 51 46.79 -17.10 20.36
C VAL A 51 48.04 -17.72 21.03
N PRO A 52 49.12 -18.04 20.30
CA PRO A 52 50.35 -18.56 20.90
C PRO A 52 51.13 -17.44 21.61
N SER A 53 51.60 -17.72 22.83
CA SER A 53 52.41 -16.81 23.64
C SER A 53 53.91 -16.88 23.28
N GLU A 54 54.55 -15.75 23.03
CA GLU A 54 56.00 -15.59 23.10
C GLU A 54 56.37 -14.62 24.24
N ASN A 55 57.41 -15.00 24.98
CA ASN A 55 57.85 -14.40 26.24
C ASN A 55 58.70 -13.12 26.07
N SER A 56 58.35 -12.13 26.90
CA SER A 56 59.16 -11.26 27.77
C SER A 56 60.40 -10.46 27.31
N ALA A 57 60.38 -9.19 27.81
CA ALA A 57 61.45 -8.29 28.32
C ALA A 57 61.63 -7.00 27.49
N ASP A 58 61.82 -5.79 28.01
CA ASP A 58 61.74 -5.15 29.33
C ASP A 58 61.86 -3.60 29.09
N ALA A 59 61.34 -2.82 30.04
CA ALA A 59 61.64 -1.42 30.42
C ALA A 59 61.67 -0.23 29.42
N GLY A 60 61.01 0.88 29.81
CA GLY A 60 61.43 2.25 29.47
C GLY A 60 60.32 3.32 29.37
N ASP A 61 60.36 4.30 30.27
CA ASP A 61 59.48 5.47 30.43
C ASP A 61 59.63 6.56 29.33
N ALA A 62 58.50 7.24 28.99
CA ALA A 62 58.17 8.49 28.24
C ALA A 62 59.16 9.13 27.20
N PRO A 63 58.74 10.01 26.22
CA PRO A 63 57.46 10.70 26.01
C PRO A 63 56.88 10.62 24.56
N SER A 64 55.66 11.13 24.38
CA SER A 64 54.98 11.29 23.08
C SER A 64 55.76 12.22 22.13
N PRO A 65 55.77 11.96 20.81
CA PRO A 65 54.99 12.84 19.94
C PRO A 65 54.30 12.15 18.74
N VAL A 66 53.12 12.68 18.44
CA VAL A 66 52.43 12.76 17.13
C VAL A 66 52.24 11.44 16.37
N ARG A 67 51.05 10.85 16.54
CA ARG A 67 50.47 9.94 15.54
C ARG A 67 49.45 10.70 14.70
N PRO A 68 49.40 10.51 13.37
CA PRO A 68 48.32 11.03 12.55
C PRO A 68 47.00 10.40 13.05
N ASN A 69 46.09 11.27 13.44
CA ASN A 69 44.74 10.90 13.84
C ASN A 69 43.99 10.41 12.59
N VAL A 70 43.89 9.10 12.43
CA VAL A 70 42.87 8.50 11.57
C VAL A 70 41.88 7.83 12.51
N THR A 71 40.91 8.61 12.95
CA THR A 71 39.67 8.12 13.52
C THR A 71 39.03 7.21 12.46
N PRO A 72 38.80 5.92 12.73
CA PRO A 72 37.90 5.13 11.89
C PRO A 72 36.53 5.83 11.92
N PRO A 73 35.80 5.92 10.78
CA PRO A 73 34.50 6.54 10.77
C PRO A 73 33.58 5.75 11.70
N THR A 74 33.33 6.29 12.89
CA THR A 74 32.14 5.99 13.66
C THR A 74 30.97 6.59 12.90
N SER A 75 30.43 5.81 11.96
CA SER A 75 29.06 6.03 11.47
C SER A 75 28.09 5.64 12.58
N SER A 76 28.13 6.41 13.66
CA SER A 76 27.06 6.50 14.64
C SER A 76 26.69 7.97 14.73
N THR A 77 26.38 8.60 13.59
CA THR A 77 25.34 9.62 13.63
C THR A 77 24.09 8.88 14.13
N PRO A 78 23.49 9.27 15.27
CA PRO A 78 22.17 8.79 15.60
C PRO A 78 21.30 9.15 14.39
N VAL A 79 20.80 8.16 13.67
CA VAL A 79 19.72 8.38 12.71
C VAL A 79 18.64 9.10 13.52
N PRO A 80 18.15 10.29 13.09
CA PRO A 80 17.19 11.03 13.88
C PRO A 80 16.03 10.10 14.19
N THR A 81 15.87 9.86 15.49
CA THR A 81 14.76 9.15 16.08
C THR A 81 13.49 9.87 15.66
N SER A 82 12.59 9.15 15.00
CA SER A 82 11.31 9.58 14.40
C SER A 82 11.38 10.07 12.95
N ASP A 83 10.92 9.20 12.06
CA ASP A 83 10.39 9.56 10.74
C ASP A 83 9.39 10.74 10.87
N PRO A 84 9.59 11.88 10.18
CA PRO A 84 8.68 13.02 10.21
C PRO A 84 7.22 12.66 9.91
N ALA A 85 6.99 11.71 8.99
CA ALA A 85 5.66 11.22 8.65
C ALA A 85 5.02 10.47 9.83
N ALA A 86 5.79 9.63 10.52
CA ALA A 86 5.33 8.94 11.72
C ALA A 86 5.01 9.91 12.87
N THR A 87 5.80 10.97 13.03
CA THR A 87 5.55 12.01 14.03
C THR A 87 4.26 12.79 13.74
N LEU A 88 4.03 13.17 12.48
CA LEU A 88 2.80 13.86 12.07
C LEU A 88 1.56 12.95 12.26
N ARG A 89 1.63 11.69 11.85
CA ARG A 89 0.56 10.71 12.08
C ARG A 89 0.24 10.55 13.56
N LYS A 90 1.26 10.48 14.41
CA LYS A 90 1.08 10.40 15.87
C LYS A 90 0.42 11.67 16.43
N ALA A 91 0.78 12.85 15.93
CA ALA A 91 0.14 14.11 16.31
C ALA A 91 -1.36 14.13 15.92
N ASN A 92 -1.68 13.59 14.74
CA ASN A 92 -3.05 13.38 14.25
C ASN A 92 -3.76 12.17 14.90
N GLY A 93 -3.17 11.55 15.92
CA GLY A 93 -3.79 10.41 16.60
C GLY A 93 -3.96 9.15 15.75
N ILE A 94 -3.27 9.06 14.61
CA ILE A 94 -3.27 7.91 13.71
C ILE A 94 -2.23 6.91 14.22
N SER A 95 -2.69 5.75 14.67
CA SER A 95 -1.82 4.65 15.09
C SER A 95 -1.11 4.00 13.91
N ALA A 96 -0.02 3.26 14.16
CA ALA A 96 0.69 2.52 13.11
C ALA A 96 -0.24 1.52 12.39
N SER A 97 -1.03 0.76 13.16
CA SER A 97 -2.02 -0.17 12.61
C SER A 97 -3.09 0.53 11.78
N LEU A 98 -3.57 1.71 12.19
CA LEU A 98 -4.53 2.46 11.37
C LEU A 98 -3.87 2.96 10.08
N ALA A 99 -2.61 3.40 10.13
CA ALA A 99 -1.88 3.80 8.94
C ALA A 99 -1.69 2.63 7.97
N ASP A 100 -1.37 1.43 8.46
CA ASP A 100 -1.24 0.22 7.62
C ASP A 100 -2.56 -0.13 6.90
N ASP A 101 -3.69 -0.03 7.61
CA ASP A 101 -5.00 -0.28 7.04
C ASP A 101 -5.41 0.78 6.00
N LEU A 102 -5.04 2.05 6.22
CA LEU A 102 -5.25 3.12 5.24
C LEU A 102 -4.38 2.90 3.98
N ARG A 103 -3.11 2.50 4.14
CA ARG A 103 -2.24 2.11 3.00
C ARG A 103 -2.85 0.95 2.21
N ALA A 104 -3.35 -0.07 2.91
CA ALA A 104 -3.98 -1.23 2.30
C ALA A 104 -5.24 -0.83 1.52
N THR A 105 -6.10 -0.02 2.11
CA THR A 105 -7.32 0.50 1.48
C THR A 105 -6.98 1.29 0.22
N ARG A 106 -6.04 2.25 0.32
CA ARG A 106 -5.61 3.07 -0.82
C ARG A 106 -5.03 2.22 -1.95
N GLN A 107 -4.23 1.22 -1.61
CA GLN A 107 -3.68 0.27 -2.58
C GLN A 107 -4.78 -0.56 -3.25
N HIS A 108 -5.77 -1.02 -2.48
CA HIS A 108 -6.89 -1.81 -3.00
C HIS A 108 -7.73 -1.01 -4.02
N ILE A 109 -7.97 0.27 -3.73
CA ILE A 109 -8.64 1.20 -4.64
C ILE A 109 -7.79 1.42 -5.90
N LEU A 110 -6.51 1.78 -5.75
CA LEU A 110 -5.62 1.99 -6.90
C LEU A 110 -5.51 0.74 -7.78
N ARG A 111 -5.43 -0.44 -7.17
CA ARG A 111 -5.42 -1.73 -7.88
C ARG A 111 -6.69 -1.94 -8.70
N ALA A 112 -7.85 -1.59 -8.16
CA ALA A 112 -9.13 -1.73 -8.87
C ALA A 112 -9.18 -0.86 -10.13
N HIS A 113 -8.76 0.40 -10.03
CA HIS A 113 -8.69 1.32 -11.17
C HIS A 113 -7.61 0.88 -12.18
N LEU A 114 -6.41 0.52 -11.72
CA LEU A 114 -5.33 0.09 -12.61
C LEU A 114 -5.66 -1.21 -13.36
N ALA A 115 -6.44 -2.10 -12.76
CA ALA A 115 -6.89 -3.32 -13.42
C ALA A 115 -7.93 -3.06 -14.53
N ALA A 116 -8.60 -1.90 -14.50
CA ALA A 116 -9.56 -1.49 -15.51
C ALA A 116 -8.92 -0.72 -16.70
N ASP A 117 -7.71 -0.19 -16.54
CA ASP A 117 -7.03 0.64 -17.55
C ASP A 117 -5.74 -0.03 -18.05
N PHE A 118 -5.78 -0.54 -19.28
CA PHE A 118 -4.63 -1.21 -19.89
C PHE A 118 -3.48 -0.26 -20.20
N GLU A 119 -3.74 0.96 -20.68
CA GLU A 119 -2.67 1.85 -21.14
C GLU A 119 -1.81 2.30 -19.96
N VAL A 120 -2.43 2.66 -18.83
CA VAL A 120 -1.70 2.99 -17.61
C VAL A 120 -0.98 1.77 -17.04
N ALA A 121 -1.62 0.60 -17.05
CA ALA A 121 -0.98 -0.63 -16.59
C ALA A 121 0.26 -0.98 -17.44
N PHE A 122 0.15 -0.90 -18.76
CA PHE A 122 1.24 -1.15 -19.69
C PHE A 122 2.43 -0.26 -19.39
N ASP A 123 2.20 1.06 -19.28
CA ASP A 123 3.27 2.01 -18.99
C ASP A 123 3.88 1.80 -17.59
N ALA A 124 3.06 1.52 -16.57
CA ALA A 124 3.54 1.27 -15.21
C ALA A 124 4.44 0.01 -15.13
N MET A 125 4.02 -1.07 -15.79
CA MET A 125 4.79 -2.31 -15.84
C MET A 125 6.03 -2.13 -16.73
N LEU A 126 5.92 -1.48 -17.89
CA LEU A 126 7.06 -1.18 -18.75
C LEU A 126 8.11 -0.34 -18.02
N TYR A 127 7.68 0.68 -17.27
CA TYR A 127 8.57 1.48 -16.42
C TYR A 127 9.32 0.60 -15.42
N ALA A 128 8.61 -0.25 -14.67
CA ALA A 128 9.22 -1.15 -13.68
C ALA A 128 10.21 -2.13 -14.33
N LEU A 129 9.85 -2.67 -15.49
CA LEU A 129 10.72 -3.54 -16.29
C LEU A 129 11.98 -2.81 -16.76
N CYS A 130 11.84 -1.59 -17.28
CA CYS A 130 12.97 -0.76 -17.72
C CYS A 130 13.87 -0.36 -16.55
N GLU A 131 13.33 0.02 -15.40
CA GLU A 131 14.14 0.30 -14.20
C GLU A 131 14.94 -0.92 -13.76
N GLN A 132 14.31 -2.10 -13.74
CA GLN A 132 14.98 -3.33 -13.35
C GLN A 132 16.03 -3.78 -14.37
N ALA A 133 15.71 -3.70 -15.68
CA ALA A 133 16.56 -4.20 -16.76
C ALA A 133 17.69 -3.25 -17.16
N LEU A 134 17.48 -1.93 -17.09
CA LEU A 134 18.48 -0.91 -17.44
C LEU A 134 19.25 -0.40 -16.21
N GLY A 135 18.74 -0.65 -15.01
CA GLY A 135 19.46 -0.43 -13.76
C GLY A 135 20.70 -1.32 -13.67
N ARG A 136 21.78 -0.82 -13.05
CA ARG A 136 23.04 -1.57 -12.91
C ARG A 136 22.96 -2.57 -11.74
N SER A 137 22.03 -3.52 -11.81
CA SER A 137 22.05 -4.72 -10.97
C SER A 137 22.42 -5.91 -11.84
N TYR A 138 23.46 -6.63 -11.42
CA TYR A 138 23.93 -7.83 -12.09
C TYR A 138 23.21 -9.04 -11.51
N ASN A 139 22.32 -9.64 -12.29
CA ASN A 139 22.04 -11.07 -12.27
C ASN A 139 21.83 -11.50 -13.73
N ASN A 140 22.49 -12.58 -14.15
CA ASN A 140 22.49 -13.03 -15.54
C ASN A 140 21.19 -13.77 -15.85
N GLU A 141 20.16 -13.05 -16.30
CA GLU A 141 18.80 -13.58 -16.50
C GLU A 141 18.30 -13.42 -17.93
N ALA A 142 17.51 -14.39 -18.40
CA ALA A 142 16.72 -14.28 -19.62
C ALA A 142 15.24 -13.91 -19.35
N LEU A 143 14.89 -13.65 -18.08
CA LEU A 143 13.76 -12.88 -17.50
C LEU A 143 13.53 -13.41 -16.06
N ASP A 144 13.73 -12.60 -15.00
CA ASP A 144 13.11 -12.84 -13.68
C ASP A 144 12.30 -11.62 -13.23
N ILE A 145 10.98 -11.75 -13.31
CA ILE A 145 10.01 -10.76 -12.85
C ILE A 145 9.00 -11.50 -11.97
N SER A 146 9.02 -11.18 -10.67
CA SER A 146 8.13 -11.75 -9.67
C SER A 146 7.11 -10.70 -9.23
N ILE A 147 5.83 -10.94 -9.54
CA ILE A 147 4.72 -10.19 -8.95
C ILE A 147 4.43 -10.83 -7.59
N ARG A 148 4.62 -10.06 -6.51
CA ARG A 148 4.21 -10.46 -5.15
C ARG A 148 3.01 -9.61 -4.75
N PRO A 149 1.78 -10.14 -4.87
CA PRO A 149 0.60 -9.41 -4.46
C PRO A 149 0.74 -8.96 -3.01
N PHE A 150 0.44 -7.69 -2.75
CA PHE A 150 0.32 -7.22 -1.38
C PHE A 150 -0.83 -7.96 -0.67
N GLN A 151 -0.58 -8.44 0.53
CA GLN A 151 -1.56 -9.12 1.38
C GLN A 151 -1.76 -8.29 2.66
N ALA A 152 -2.92 -7.63 2.76
CA ALA A 152 -3.29 -6.89 3.96
C ALA A 152 -3.68 -7.86 5.09
N GLN A 153 -3.19 -7.63 6.30
CA GLN A 153 -3.40 -8.55 7.42
C GLN A 153 -4.86 -8.65 7.87
N ASN A 154 -5.64 -7.58 7.73
CA ASN A 154 -7.07 -7.51 8.03
C ASN A 154 -7.93 -7.38 6.77
N ARG A 155 -7.48 -7.94 5.63
CA ARG A 155 -8.14 -7.81 4.32
C ARG A 155 -9.64 -8.09 4.37
N GLU A 156 -10.05 -9.16 5.03
CA GLU A 156 -11.45 -9.58 5.11
C GLU A 156 -12.35 -8.52 5.74
N VAL A 157 -11.84 -7.75 6.70
CA VAL A 157 -12.57 -6.67 7.35
C VAL A 157 -12.48 -5.38 6.54
N LEU A 158 -11.31 -5.07 5.98
CA LEU A 158 -11.06 -3.80 5.30
C LEU A 158 -11.72 -3.72 3.93
N HIS A 159 -11.77 -4.83 3.19
CA HIS A 159 -12.16 -4.83 1.78
C HIS A 159 -13.57 -5.39 1.55
N SER A 160 -14.22 -5.95 2.58
CA SER A 160 -15.58 -6.49 2.48
C SER A 160 -16.56 -5.42 2.00
N ASP A 161 -17.33 -5.75 0.97
CA ASP A 161 -18.42 -4.94 0.39
C ASP A 161 -18.00 -3.51 -0.05
N THR A 162 -16.70 -3.29 -0.27
CA THR A 162 -16.19 -2.01 -0.77
C THR A 162 -16.43 -1.87 -2.28
N VAL A 163 -16.56 -0.62 -2.75
CA VAL A 163 -16.67 -0.31 -4.19
C VAL A 163 -15.51 -0.92 -4.98
N ALA A 164 -14.27 -0.73 -4.50
CA ALA A 164 -13.08 -1.29 -5.12
C ALA A 164 -13.07 -2.83 -5.15
N GLN A 165 -13.64 -3.50 -4.14
CA GLN A 165 -13.77 -4.97 -4.16
C GLN A 165 -14.78 -5.41 -5.23
N LYS A 166 -15.93 -4.75 -5.34
CA LYS A 166 -16.94 -5.03 -6.38
C LYS A 166 -16.37 -4.80 -7.79
N MET A 167 -15.60 -3.72 -7.98
CA MET A 167 -14.89 -3.45 -9.23
C MET A 167 -13.92 -4.58 -9.58
N LEU A 168 -13.09 -5.02 -8.62
CA LEU A 168 -12.15 -6.11 -8.84
C LEU A 168 -12.85 -7.45 -9.12
N GLU A 169 -13.96 -7.75 -8.43
CA GLU A 169 -14.74 -8.96 -8.70
C GLU A 169 -15.34 -8.96 -10.11
N ALA A 170 -15.88 -7.82 -10.56
CA ALA A 170 -16.40 -7.68 -11.90
C ALA A 170 -15.30 -7.84 -12.97
N LEU A 171 -14.13 -7.22 -12.76
CA LEU A 171 -12.98 -7.35 -13.64
C LEU A 171 -12.46 -8.79 -13.68
N GLU A 172 -12.35 -9.47 -12.54
CA GLU A 172 -11.89 -10.85 -12.43
C GLU A 172 -12.80 -11.82 -13.19
N GLN A 173 -14.13 -11.64 -13.06
CA GLN A 173 -15.12 -12.44 -13.78
C GLN A 173 -15.04 -12.25 -15.30
N GLY A 174 -14.60 -11.08 -15.76
CA GLY A 174 -14.39 -10.78 -17.18
C GLY A 174 -13.11 -11.35 -17.78
N LEU A 175 -12.20 -11.92 -16.98
CA LEU A 175 -10.92 -12.42 -17.48
C LEU A 175 -11.07 -13.74 -18.22
N ALA A 176 -10.55 -13.79 -19.45
CA ALA A 176 -10.39 -15.03 -20.20
C ALA A 176 -9.33 -15.92 -19.53
N THR A 177 -9.76 -16.85 -18.68
CA THR A 177 -8.87 -17.68 -17.82
C THR A 177 -8.93 -19.18 -18.12
N ASP A 178 -9.78 -19.63 -19.05
CA ASP A 178 -9.94 -21.05 -19.42
C ASP A 178 -8.62 -21.74 -19.77
N TRP A 179 -7.69 -20.99 -20.39
CA TRP A 179 -6.37 -21.47 -20.78
C TRP A 179 -5.51 -21.93 -19.59
N ILE A 180 -5.76 -21.45 -18.37
CA ILE A 180 -4.98 -21.81 -17.16
C ILE A 180 -5.11 -23.31 -16.85
N THR A 181 -6.26 -23.91 -17.18
CA THR A 181 -6.55 -25.32 -16.89
C THR A 181 -5.92 -26.30 -17.88
N LEU A 182 -5.37 -25.80 -19.00
CA LEU A 182 -4.72 -26.62 -20.01
C LEU A 182 -3.30 -27.00 -19.57
N GLU A 183 -2.82 -28.13 -20.09
CA GLU A 183 -1.44 -28.57 -19.88
C GLU A 183 -0.43 -27.65 -20.59
N LYS A 184 0.82 -27.70 -20.15
CA LYS A 184 1.92 -26.98 -20.83
C LYS A 184 2.41 -27.82 -22.03
N PRO A 185 2.68 -27.21 -23.20
CA PRO A 185 2.62 -25.77 -23.53
C PRO A 185 1.28 -25.31 -24.13
N GLU A 186 0.26 -26.16 -24.18
CA GLU A 186 -1.05 -25.85 -24.76
C GLU A 186 -1.70 -24.63 -24.11
N ASN A 187 -1.58 -24.46 -22.79
CA ASN A 187 -2.01 -23.26 -22.07
C ASN A 187 -1.38 -21.97 -22.63
N PHE A 188 -0.08 -21.99 -22.90
CA PHE A 188 0.64 -20.85 -23.45
C PHE A 188 0.20 -20.54 -24.87
N ARG A 189 0.00 -21.58 -25.71
CA ARG A 189 -0.52 -21.39 -27.07
C ARG A 189 -1.94 -20.82 -27.04
N ALA A 190 -2.80 -21.33 -26.18
CA ALA A 190 -4.18 -20.86 -26.02
C ALA A 190 -4.23 -19.41 -25.54
N MET A 191 -3.47 -19.05 -24.51
CA MET A 191 -3.35 -17.66 -24.03
C MET A 191 -2.82 -16.73 -25.14
N SER A 192 -1.79 -17.15 -25.88
CA SER A 192 -1.19 -16.34 -26.95
C SER A 192 -2.18 -16.04 -28.08
N ALA A 193 -3.07 -17.00 -28.38
CA ALA A 193 -4.10 -16.90 -29.41
C ALA A 193 -5.33 -16.08 -28.99
N LEU A 194 -5.42 -15.63 -27.72
CA LEU A 194 -6.50 -14.76 -27.28
C LEU A 194 -6.52 -13.45 -28.08
N PRO A 195 -7.72 -12.85 -28.28
CA PRO A 195 -7.85 -11.48 -28.80
C PRO A 195 -7.01 -10.50 -27.99
N ILE A 196 -6.56 -9.42 -28.63
CA ILE A 196 -5.70 -8.43 -27.97
C ILE A 196 -6.36 -7.84 -26.72
N ALA A 197 -7.66 -7.51 -26.79
CA ALA A 197 -8.42 -6.99 -25.65
C ALA A 197 -8.40 -7.92 -24.43
N ALA A 198 -8.53 -9.24 -24.63
CA ALA A 198 -8.46 -10.20 -23.54
C ALA A 198 -7.05 -10.27 -22.92
N LYS A 199 -6.00 -10.17 -23.74
CA LYS A 199 -4.62 -10.09 -23.25
C LYS A 199 -4.35 -8.79 -22.49
N GLN A 200 -4.91 -7.66 -22.96
CA GLN A 200 -4.84 -6.37 -22.30
C GLN A 200 -5.51 -6.41 -20.92
N ALA A 201 -6.69 -7.00 -20.80
CA ALA A 201 -7.37 -7.17 -19.51
C ALA A 201 -6.56 -8.04 -18.53
N LEU A 202 -6.02 -9.18 -19.01
CA LEU A 202 -5.14 -10.03 -18.20
C LEU A 202 -3.88 -9.28 -17.73
N PHE A 203 -3.31 -8.45 -18.61
CA PHE A 203 -2.13 -7.65 -18.31
C PHE A 203 -2.42 -6.57 -17.26
N ALA A 204 -3.52 -5.83 -17.40
CA ALA A 204 -3.93 -4.80 -16.47
C ALA A 204 -4.19 -5.39 -15.08
N TRP A 205 -4.94 -6.51 -15.02
CA TRP A 205 -5.18 -7.25 -13.78
C TRP A 205 -3.88 -7.67 -13.08
N ALA A 206 -2.95 -8.28 -13.82
CA ALA A 206 -1.66 -8.72 -13.28
C ALA A 206 -0.82 -7.54 -12.80
N THR A 207 -0.83 -6.42 -13.52
CA THR A 207 -0.12 -5.20 -13.11
C THR A 207 -0.70 -4.60 -11.83
N GLY A 208 -2.02 -4.60 -11.67
CA GLY A 208 -2.69 -4.20 -10.44
C GLY A 208 -2.21 -4.96 -9.20
N LEU A 209 -1.85 -6.24 -9.34
CA LEU A 209 -1.29 -7.05 -8.24
C LEU A 209 0.11 -6.58 -7.81
N ALA A 210 0.86 -5.88 -8.67
CA ALA A 210 2.21 -5.41 -8.38
C ALA A 210 2.25 -4.09 -7.57
N VAL A 211 1.11 -3.40 -7.45
CA VAL A 211 1.01 -2.12 -6.75
C VAL A 211 1.32 -2.30 -5.26
N LYS A 212 2.34 -1.59 -4.77
CA LYS A 212 2.71 -1.58 -3.35
C LYS A 212 1.82 -0.62 -2.56
N PRO A 213 1.52 -0.93 -1.29
CA PRO A 213 0.75 -0.03 -0.44
C PRO A 213 1.59 1.14 0.06
N GLN A 214 1.04 2.34 -0.01
CA GLN A 214 1.64 3.56 0.54
C GLN A 214 0.58 4.61 0.84
N LEU A 215 0.85 5.51 1.77
CA LEU A 215 0.18 6.81 1.89
C LEU A 215 1.09 7.88 1.29
N SER A 216 0.52 8.91 0.67
CA SER A 216 1.33 10.04 0.15
C SER A 216 2.04 10.82 1.26
N SER A 217 1.61 10.65 2.51
CA SER A 217 2.23 11.23 3.70
C SER A 217 3.34 10.36 4.31
N ASP A 218 3.69 9.21 3.73
CA ASP A 218 4.71 8.31 4.28
C ASP A 218 6.13 8.87 4.16
N ASN A 219 7.10 8.21 4.82
CA ASN A 219 8.50 8.54 4.62
C ASN A 219 8.96 8.07 3.24
N ARG A 220 9.25 9.02 2.34
CA ARG A 220 9.69 8.75 0.96
C ARG A 220 8.66 7.89 0.20
N PRO A 221 7.44 8.40 -0.03
CA PRO A 221 6.46 7.71 -0.86
C PRO A 221 7.00 7.62 -2.30
N SER A 222 6.58 6.59 -3.05
CA SER A 222 6.92 6.50 -4.47
C SER A 222 6.14 7.56 -5.25
N PRO A 223 6.81 8.52 -5.93
CA PRO A 223 6.11 9.49 -6.77
C PRO A 223 5.45 8.81 -7.98
N ILE A 224 5.93 7.64 -8.40
CA ILE A 224 5.35 6.88 -9.51
C ILE A 224 3.96 6.36 -9.15
N ILE A 225 3.74 5.91 -7.92
CA ILE A 225 2.39 5.46 -7.48
C ILE A 225 1.43 6.65 -7.42
N GLU A 226 1.93 7.85 -7.09
CA GLU A 226 1.12 9.07 -7.10
C GLU A 226 0.71 9.47 -8.53
N GLU A 227 1.65 9.37 -9.47
CA GLU A 227 1.39 9.65 -10.89
C GLU A 227 0.42 8.65 -11.52
N ILE A 228 0.54 7.35 -11.18
CA ILE A 228 -0.40 6.32 -11.65
C ILE A 228 -1.82 6.66 -11.17
N GLY A 229 -1.98 6.99 -9.88
CA GLY A 229 -3.30 7.35 -9.35
C GLY A 229 -3.87 8.65 -9.94
N ALA A 230 -3.02 9.62 -10.27
CA ALA A 230 -3.43 10.84 -10.96
C ALA A 230 -3.89 10.57 -12.39
N ARG A 231 -3.13 9.79 -13.17
CA ARG A 231 -3.46 9.45 -14.56
C ARG A 231 -4.73 8.61 -14.69
N LEU A 232 -5.02 7.78 -13.69
CA LEU A 232 -6.24 6.99 -13.60
C LEU A 232 -7.45 7.77 -13.06
N ASP A 233 -7.25 9.04 -12.67
CA ASP A 233 -8.26 9.88 -12.00
C ASP A 233 -8.93 9.15 -10.82
N VAL A 234 -8.12 8.58 -9.92
CA VAL A 234 -8.64 7.76 -8.81
C VAL A 234 -9.31 8.64 -7.75
N ASP A 235 -10.65 8.65 -7.76
CA ASP A 235 -11.46 9.21 -6.68
C ASP A 235 -11.55 8.23 -5.48
N VAL A 236 -10.58 8.34 -4.57
CA VAL A 236 -10.56 7.57 -3.32
C VAL A 236 -11.81 7.86 -2.47
N ALA A 237 -12.37 9.07 -2.56
CA ALA A 237 -13.58 9.38 -1.82
C ALA A 237 -14.77 8.62 -2.44
N ALA A 238 -14.88 8.44 -3.74
CA ALA A 238 -15.93 7.58 -4.29
C ALA A 238 -15.86 6.12 -3.79
N CYS A 239 -14.68 5.65 -3.39
CA CYS A 239 -14.46 4.25 -3.03
C CYS A 239 -14.33 3.96 -1.52
N TRP A 240 -14.17 4.99 -0.67
CA TRP A 240 -13.99 4.81 0.77
C TRP A 240 -14.49 6.00 1.60
N ARG A 241 -15.07 5.69 2.77
CA ARG A 241 -15.54 6.65 3.77
C ARG A 241 -15.05 6.29 5.17
N PRO A 242 -14.76 7.27 6.03
CA PRO A 242 -14.42 7.02 7.41
C PRO A 242 -15.66 6.64 8.23
N THR A 243 -15.65 5.46 8.85
CA THR A 243 -16.68 4.95 9.76
C THR A 243 -16.13 4.82 11.18
N ALA A 244 -17.01 4.62 12.16
CA ALA A 244 -16.64 4.30 13.52
C ALA A 244 -15.76 3.06 13.58
N GLN A 245 -16.02 2.06 12.74
CA GLN A 245 -15.25 0.81 12.70
C GLN A 245 -13.89 0.99 12.03
N ASN A 246 -13.83 1.65 10.87
CA ASN A 246 -12.62 1.66 10.05
C ASN A 246 -11.64 2.79 10.39
N TYR A 247 -12.11 3.90 10.98
CA TYR A 247 -11.29 5.10 11.22
C TYR A 247 -11.62 5.79 12.56
N TRP A 248 -12.85 6.29 12.75
CA TRP A 248 -13.17 7.19 13.86
C TRP A 248 -13.05 6.55 15.25
N GLY A 249 -13.34 5.26 15.39
CA GLY A 249 -13.13 4.52 16.64
C GLY A 249 -11.65 4.26 16.96
N ARG A 250 -10.79 4.36 15.95
CA ARG A 250 -9.36 3.99 16.02
C ARG A 250 -8.44 5.19 16.23
N VAL A 251 -8.84 6.37 15.80
CA VAL A 251 -8.12 7.63 16.08
C VAL A 251 -8.28 8.06 17.54
N ASN A 252 -7.47 9.03 17.98
CA ASN A 252 -7.66 9.65 19.29
C ASN A 252 -8.88 10.60 19.27
N LYS A 253 -9.51 10.83 20.43
CA LYS A 253 -10.69 11.71 20.52
C LYS A 253 -10.37 13.16 20.13
N GLY A 254 -9.18 13.65 20.48
CA GLY A 254 -8.75 15.01 20.18
C GLY A 254 -8.69 15.30 18.68
N HIS A 255 -8.27 14.33 17.86
CA HIS A 255 -8.21 14.40 16.41
C HIS A 255 -9.61 14.43 15.80
N ALA A 256 -10.54 13.60 16.30
CA ALA A 256 -11.94 13.66 15.88
C ALA A 256 -12.55 15.04 16.15
N VAL A 257 -12.35 15.59 17.37
CA VAL A 257 -12.82 16.94 17.74
C VAL A 257 -12.14 18.03 16.89
N ALA A 258 -10.83 17.95 16.66
CA ALA A 258 -10.11 18.93 15.84
C ALA A 258 -10.56 18.90 14.37
N THR A 259 -10.84 17.71 13.84
CA THR A 259 -11.33 17.54 12.47
C THR A 259 -12.76 18.08 12.34
N ALA A 260 -13.63 17.77 13.30
CA ALA A 260 -14.99 18.33 13.39
C ALA A 260 -14.97 19.86 13.44
N ARG A 261 -14.09 20.43 14.26
CA ARG A 261 -13.91 21.88 14.36
C ARG A 261 -13.52 22.51 13.02
N LYS A 262 -12.55 21.89 12.33
CA LYS A 262 -12.02 22.40 11.07
C LYS A 262 -13.05 22.35 9.93
N LEU A 263 -13.87 21.30 9.86
CA LEU A 263 -14.71 21.02 8.70
C LEU A 263 -16.19 21.39 8.87
N ILE A 264 -16.69 21.34 10.11
CA ILE A 264 -18.10 21.54 10.46
C ILE A 264 -18.25 22.85 11.24
N GLY A 265 -17.51 23.01 12.34
CA GLY A 265 -17.50 24.24 13.14
C GLY A 265 -17.25 24.01 14.63
N ASP A 266 -17.01 25.11 15.35
CA ASP A 266 -16.66 25.09 16.79
C ASP A 266 -17.78 24.52 17.67
N ASP A 267 -19.03 24.92 17.44
CA ASP A 267 -20.18 24.49 18.24
C ASP A 267 -20.38 22.97 18.17
N TYR A 268 -20.37 22.42 16.96
CA TYR A 268 -20.47 20.98 16.75
C TYR A 268 -19.31 20.25 17.46
N ALA A 269 -18.08 20.74 17.31
CA ALA A 269 -16.91 20.11 17.91
C ALA A 269 -16.95 20.10 19.45
N GLU A 270 -17.38 21.18 20.08
CA GLU A 270 -17.50 21.26 21.54
C GLU A 270 -18.59 20.34 22.10
N ASP A 271 -19.71 20.18 21.38
CA ASP A 271 -20.74 19.21 21.75
C ASP A 271 -20.20 17.77 21.68
N ARG A 272 -19.55 17.41 20.57
CA ARG A 272 -18.91 16.08 20.41
C ARG A 272 -17.80 15.85 21.44
N ASN A 273 -17.10 16.90 21.85
CA ASN A 273 -16.02 16.81 22.84
C ASN A 273 -16.52 16.38 24.24
N ARG A 274 -17.82 16.51 24.55
CA ARG A 274 -18.38 16.05 25.84
C ARG A 274 -18.78 14.56 25.83
N GLU A 275 -18.85 13.95 24.65
CA GLU A 275 -19.31 12.58 24.46
C GLU A 275 -18.22 11.53 24.75
N ARG A 276 -18.58 10.26 24.93
CA ARG A 276 -17.58 9.19 25.09
C ARG A 276 -16.93 8.88 23.75
N LYS A 277 -15.76 8.21 23.76
CA LYS A 277 -15.01 7.90 22.53
C LYS A 277 -15.84 7.13 21.48
N GLY A 278 -16.67 6.18 21.91
CA GLY A 278 -17.55 5.44 21.00
C GLY A 278 -18.65 6.32 20.40
N ASP A 279 -19.24 7.20 21.20
CA ASP A 279 -20.34 8.07 20.81
C ASP A 279 -19.88 9.11 19.76
N ILE A 280 -18.73 9.77 20.01
CA ILE A 280 -18.14 10.68 19.02
C ILE A 280 -17.76 9.93 17.73
N ALA A 281 -17.29 8.69 17.81
CA ALA A 281 -16.97 7.92 16.61
C ALA A 281 -18.21 7.65 15.75
N ALA A 282 -19.34 7.30 16.38
CA ALA A 282 -20.62 7.11 15.71
C ALA A 282 -21.21 8.44 15.18
N ALA A 283 -21.00 9.55 15.88
CA ALA A 283 -21.41 10.87 15.40
C ALA A 283 -20.59 11.32 14.19
N MET A 284 -19.26 11.12 14.23
CA MET A 284 -18.37 11.41 13.11
C MET A 284 -18.65 10.51 11.90
N GLU A 285 -19.07 9.27 12.10
CA GLU A 285 -19.54 8.43 10.99
C GLU A 285 -20.76 9.05 10.30
N ARG A 286 -21.79 9.47 11.05
CA ARG A 286 -22.97 10.13 10.48
C ARG A 286 -22.64 11.45 9.79
N ALA A 287 -21.78 12.26 10.40
CA ALA A 287 -21.37 13.56 9.85
C ALA A 287 -20.59 13.47 8.53
N PHE A 288 -19.94 12.34 8.26
CA PHE A 288 -19.15 12.10 7.06
C PHE A 288 -19.81 11.08 6.12
N ALA A 289 -21.02 10.61 6.45
CA ALA A 289 -21.83 9.78 5.59
C ALA A 289 -22.44 10.62 4.45
N GLU A 290 -22.82 9.96 3.37
CA GLU A 290 -23.47 10.62 2.22
C GLU A 290 -24.80 11.26 2.60
N THR A 291 -25.48 10.72 3.62
CA THR A 291 -26.73 11.22 4.17
C THR A 291 -26.54 12.33 5.22
N ALA A 292 -25.34 12.91 5.37
CA ALA A 292 -25.03 13.87 6.43
C ALA A 292 -25.98 15.08 6.47
N GLY A 293 -26.44 15.55 5.30
CA GLY A 293 -27.40 16.65 5.21
C GLY A 293 -28.73 16.32 5.90
N GLU A 294 -29.23 15.09 5.73
CA GLU A 294 -30.48 14.63 6.33
C GLU A 294 -30.31 14.26 7.81
N THR A 295 -29.19 13.61 8.15
CA THR A 295 -28.99 13.07 9.50
C THR A 295 -28.47 14.10 10.49
N GLU A 296 -27.64 15.04 10.06
CA GLU A 296 -27.06 16.07 10.92
C GLU A 296 -27.65 17.48 10.68
N GLY A 297 -28.43 17.69 9.62
CA GLY A 297 -29.00 19.00 9.28
C GLY A 297 -27.96 20.01 8.77
N PHE A 298 -26.87 19.52 8.18
CA PHE A 298 -25.79 20.37 7.67
C PHE A 298 -26.19 21.11 6.39
N ASP A 299 -25.65 22.32 6.23
CA ASP A 299 -25.75 23.06 4.97
C ASP A 299 -25.01 22.36 3.84
N ALA A 300 -25.34 22.72 2.59
CA ALA A 300 -24.78 22.09 1.40
C ALA A 300 -23.25 22.18 1.35
N ALA A 301 -22.67 23.31 1.77
CA ALA A 301 -21.22 23.51 1.77
C ALA A 301 -20.51 22.55 2.76
N THR A 302 -21.11 22.33 3.93
CA THR A 302 -20.59 21.41 4.95
C THR A 302 -20.73 19.96 4.50
N VAL A 303 -21.87 19.59 3.89
CA VAL A 303 -22.06 18.25 3.31
C VAL A 303 -21.01 17.95 2.25
N VAL A 304 -20.73 18.89 1.32
CA VAL A 304 -19.67 18.70 0.31
C VAL A 304 -18.31 18.47 0.98
N ARG A 305 -17.96 19.29 1.99
CA ARG A 305 -16.68 19.13 2.71
C ARG A 305 -16.58 17.80 3.44
N THR A 306 -17.60 17.36 4.16
CA THR A 306 -17.52 16.13 4.96
C THR A 306 -17.63 14.87 4.12
N THR A 307 -18.49 14.85 3.10
CA THR A 307 -18.66 13.68 2.21
C THR A 307 -17.48 13.45 1.26
N ARG A 308 -16.67 14.46 0.97
CA ARG A 308 -15.45 14.32 0.16
C ARG A 308 -14.18 14.20 1.01
N TRP A 309 -14.30 14.34 2.33
CA TRP A 309 -13.13 14.35 3.20
C TRP A 309 -12.44 12.98 3.28
N LEU A 310 -11.11 13.01 3.26
CA LEU A 310 -10.24 11.85 3.44
C LEU A 310 -9.11 12.18 4.43
N PRO A 311 -8.64 11.20 5.21
CA PRO A 311 -7.45 11.35 6.02
C PRO A 311 -6.21 11.72 5.20
N ASP A 312 -5.31 12.51 5.79
CA ASP A 312 -4.03 12.86 5.18
C ASP A 312 -3.30 11.61 4.65
N GLY A 313 -2.82 11.69 3.41
CA GLY A 313 -2.11 10.59 2.76
C GLY A 313 -2.97 9.68 1.87
N MET A 314 -4.31 9.75 1.99
CA MET A 314 -5.22 8.89 1.21
C MET A 314 -5.43 9.39 -0.23
N VAL A 315 -5.46 10.72 -0.43
CA VAL A 315 -5.72 11.36 -1.73
C VAL A 315 -4.55 11.15 -2.70
N PHE A 316 -4.83 10.96 -3.99
CA PHE A 316 -3.85 11.07 -5.07
C PHE A 316 -3.83 12.52 -5.58
N ALA A 317 -2.65 13.13 -5.71
CA ALA A 317 -2.51 14.58 -5.89
C ALA A 317 -3.27 15.15 -7.10
N GLY A 318 -3.41 14.39 -8.21
CA GLY A 318 -4.18 14.82 -9.39
C GLY A 318 -5.67 15.05 -9.11
N ALA A 319 -6.27 14.34 -8.15
CA ALA A 319 -7.68 14.51 -7.78
C ALA A 319 -7.92 15.69 -6.82
N ALA A 320 -6.87 16.19 -6.15
CA ALA A 320 -7.00 17.28 -5.16
C ALA A 320 -7.17 18.66 -5.80
N GLU A 321 -6.63 18.88 -7.01
CA GLU A 321 -6.76 20.14 -7.74
C GLU A 321 -8.19 20.38 -8.22
N ALA A 322 -8.93 19.33 -8.61
CA ALA A 322 -10.33 19.43 -9.03
C ALA A 322 -11.29 19.82 -7.88
N VAL A 323 -11.03 19.37 -6.65
CA VAL A 323 -11.88 19.69 -5.48
C VAL A 323 -11.66 21.13 -4.99
N ALA A 324 -10.45 21.68 -5.20
CA ALA A 324 -10.16 23.07 -4.86
C ALA A 324 -10.88 24.07 -5.78
N ASP A 325 -11.02 23.75 -7.07
CA ASP A 325 -11.78 24.56 -8.03
C ASP A 325 -13.29 24.55 -7.71
N MET A 326 -13.85 23.38 -7.38
CA MET A 326 -15.29 23.24 -7.06
C MET A 326 -15.72 23.93 -5.76
N ALA A 327 -14.78 24.25 -4.86
CA ALA A 327 -15.05 25.00 -3.63
C ALA A 327 -14.87 26.52 -3.81
N GLY A 328 -14.32 26.97 -4.94
CA GLY A 328 -14.01 28.37 -5.25
C GLY A 328 -15.08 29.11 -6.05
N GLU A 329 -15.96 28.41 -6.77
CA GLU A 329 -17.03 29.04 -7.56
C GLU A 329 -18.29 29.28 -6.72
N ALA A 330 -18.35 30.46 -6.09
CA ALA A 330 -19.62 31.07 -5.72
C ALA A 330 -20.31 31.58 -7.01
N PRO A 331 -21.62 31.38 -7.22
CA PRO A 331 -22.28 31.86 -8.42
C PRO A 331 -22.39 33.38 -8.32
N GLU A 332 -21.67 34.09 -9.20
CA GLU A 332 -21.99 35.48 -9.51
C GLU A 332 -23.41 35.53 -10.09
N THR A 333 -24.24 36.33 -9.44
CA THR A 333 -25.62 36.58 -9.82
C THR A 333 -25.61 37.52 -11.01
N GLU A 334 -25.74 37.00 -12.22
CA GLU A 334 -26.21 37.81 -13.35
C GLU A 334 -27.74 37.77 -13.41
N GLU A 335 -28.33 38.90 -13.01
CA GLU A 335 -29.72 39.22 -13.35
C GLU A 335 -29.83 39.40 -14.88
N GLY A 336 -30.60 38.52 -15.52
CA GLY A 336 -30.95 38.60 -16.92
C GLY A 336 -32.34 38.02 -17.16
N ASP A 337 -33.36 38.86 -16.98
CA ASP A 337 -34.74 38.65 -17.40
C ASP A 337 -34.81 38.40 -18.91
N VAL A 338 -35.41 37.28 -19.35
CA VAL A 338 -36.56 37.28 -20.29
C VAL A 338 -37.21 35.90 -20.46
N SER A 339 -38.51 35.88 -20.16
CA SER A 339 -39.66 35.21 -20.80
C SER A 339 -39.70 33.69 -21.05
N ALA A 340 -40.81 33.16 -20.52
CA ALA A 340 -41.41 31.86 -20.71
C ALA A 340 -41.70 31.47 -22.17
N GLU A 341 -41.56 30.18 -22.47
CA GLU A 341 -42.59 29.41 -23.18
C GLU A 341 -42.66 27.97 -22.63
N ASP A 342 -43.90 27.52 -22.51
CA ASP A 342 -44.42 26.32 -21.87
C ASP A 342 -44.35 25.11 -22.83
N SER A 343 -43.99 23.93 -22.33
CA SER A 343 -44.38 22.63 -22.90
C SER A 343 -44.11 21.49 -21.92
N LEU A 344 -45.17 21.13 -21.21
CA LEU A 344 -45.33 19.90 -20.45
C LEU A 344 -45.36 18.66 -21.36
N SER A 345 -44.64 17.60 -20.98
CA SER A 345 -45.17 16.23 -21.06
C SER A 345 -44.43 15.29 -20.11
N ASP A 346 -45.16 14.76 -19.14
CA ASP A 346 -44.80 13.67 -18.23
C ASP A 346 -44.49 12.37 -18.97
N ALA A 347 -43.51 11.61 -18.44
CA ALA A 347 -43.68 10.18 -18.16
C ALA A 347 -42.60 9.71 -17.18
N GLU A 348 -43.04 9.39 -15.96
CA GLU A 348 -42.31 8.69 -14.92
C GLU A 348 -41.72 7.36 -15.43
N SER A 349 -40.48 7.06 -15.03
CA SER A 349 -39.98 5.70 -14.85
C SER A 349 -38.87 5.75 -13.80
N ASP A 350 -39.24 5.36 -12.58
CA ASP A 350 -38.40 5.16 -11.40
C ASP A 350 -37.60 3.84 -11.56
N GLU A 351 -36.27 3.90 -11.60
CA GLU A 351 -35.35 2.85 -11.13
C GLU A 351 -33.96 3.45 -10.82
N PRO A 352 -33.44 3.34 -9.58
CA PRO A 352 -32.11 3.83 -9.24
C PRO A 352 -31.06 2.70 -9.22
N SER A 353 -30.26 2.57 -10.28
CA SER A 353 -28.90 2.03 -10.18
C SER A 353 -28.03 2.48 -11.36
N SER A 354 -27.53 3.72 -11.32
CA SER A 354 -26.50 4.17 -12.27
C SER A 354 -25.11 3.81 -11.74
N LEU A 355 -24.45 2.87 -12.41
CA LEU A 355 -23.01 2.61 -12.28
C LEU A 355 -22.20 3.89 -12.63
N PRO A 356 -20.98 4.05 -12.11
CA PRO A 356 -20.13 5.20 -12.41
C PRO A 356 -19.78 5.30 -13.91
N ALA A 357 -19.65 6.53 -14.41
CA ALA A 357 -19.62 6.91 -15.83
C ALA A 357 -18.50 6.30 -16.69
N PHE A 358 -17.48 5.66 -16.10
CA PHE A 358 -16.42 4.97 -16.85
C PHE A 358 -16.80 3.54 -17.27
N LEU A 359 -17.98 3.04 -16.88
CA LEU A 359 -18.51 1.72 -17.24
C LEU A 359 -19.70 1.77 -18.22
N SER A 360 -20.09 2.94 -18.72
CA SER A 360 -21.06 3.03 -19.80
C SER A 360 -20.39 2.62 -21.12
N GLU A 361 -20.92 1.56 -21.75
CA GLU A 361 -20.58 1.14 -23.10
C GLU A 361 -21.01 2.20 -24.12
N ASP A 362 -20.26 3.30 -24.23
CA ASP A 362 -20.27 4.18 -25.39
C ASP A 362 -18.96 4.96 -25.48
N ALA A 363 -17.91 4.27 -25.93
CA ALA A 363 -16.76 4.85 -26.59
C ALA A 363 -16.11 3.78 -27.47
N ALA A 364 -16.67 3.62 -28.67
CA ALA A 364 -16.06 2.87 -29.77
C ALA A 364 -14.94 3.69 -30.45
#